data_AF-A0A7C4D1W1-F1
#
_entry.id   AF-A0A7C4D1W1-F1
#
_cell.length_a   1.000
_cell.length_b   1.000
_cell.length_c   1.000
_cell.angle_alpha   90.00
_cell.angle_beta   90.00
_cell.angle_gamma   90.00
#
_symmetry.space_group_name_H-M   'P 1'
#
loop_
_entity.id
_entity.type
_entity.pdbx_description
1 polymer ?
#
loop_
_entity_poly.entity_id
_entity_poly.type
_entity_poly.pdbx_seq_one_letter_code
_entity_poly.pdbx_strand_id
1 'polypeptide(L)'
;MKIPTVLTIAGSDSGGGAGIEADLKTFAAIGVHGAVAITAITAQNTTGVFGIHEIPPEMVRLQIEVVHNDIGIDFAKTGMLFSEAIINEVSEVIKKLGIKVVVDPVMIAKSGAPLLLPEAMNALKEKLIPLAEVVTPNLNEAEALTKIKINTIEDSIKAGKAILDLGPRAVIVKGGHLKGDAVDVLCTKEGVIKILGSPRIESITTHGTGCTFSAAMAAYLALGFSIEEAFSEAKKFVTNAIKYGLKIGKGVGPVEPMSNLRIDAERYRVLSKMNDALCLLESAPQLSKLTPECQINLVMALPYPFADSFEMVCGIPGRITNVGGKLRPSSCPAFGASKHLASLILTVMEYDSNVRSAMNVKYSKEVIDTCKKLGWTIGYYDRSKEPEDIKAKEGATIPWGTREAIKSTGKVPDIIYHTGDYGKEPMVVILGKDPVETVLKAIKLANSLT
;
A
#
# COMPACT_ATOMS: atom_id res chain seq x y z
N MET A 1 -8.39 -26.23 -8.73
CA MET A 1 -7.07 -25.91 -8.12
C MET A 1 -7.24 -25.97 -6.62
N LYS A 2 -6.28 -26.55 -5.88
CA LYS A 2 -6.28 -26.52 -4.40
C LYS A 2 -5.86 -25.11 -3.96
N ILE A 3 -6.56 -24.53 -2.99
CA ILE A 3 -6.13 -23.27 -2.36
C ILE A 3 -4.95 -23.60 -1.46
N PRO A 4 -3.75 -23.01 -1.66
CA PRO A 4 -2.61 -23.28 -0.79
C PRO A 4 -2.90 -22.88 0.66
N THR A 5 -2.46 -23.70 1.60
CA THR A 5 -2.58 -23.43 3.04
C THR A 5 -1.22 -23.06 3.61
N VAL A 6 -1.16 -21.92 4.30
CA VAL A 6 0.02 -21.41 4.96
C VAL A 6 -0.22 -21.30 6.45
N LEU A 7 0.61 -21.98 7.24
CA LEU A 7 0.56 -21.95 8.70
C LEU A 7 1.51 -20.88 9.25
N THR A 8 1.02 -19.95 10.06
CA THR A 8 1.90 -19.14 10.92
C THR A 8 2.05 -19.79 12.30
N ILE A 9 3.29 -19.85 12.78
CA ILE A 9 3.67 -20.33 14.12
C ILE A 9 4.29 -19.13 14.85
N ALA A 10 3.48 -18.36 15.56
CA ALA A 10 3.89 -17.07 16.11
C ALA A 10 3.04 -16.63 17.31
N GLY A 11 3.47 -15.57 17.99
CA GLY A 11 2.69 -14.93 19.05
C GLY A 11 1.54 -14.06 18.52
N SER A 12 0.49 -13.91 19.33
CA SER A 12 -0.62 -12.98 19.10
C SER A 12 -0.29 -11.60 19.64
N ASP A 13 -0.40 -10.59 18.79
CA ASP A 13 -0.28 -9.17 19.13
C ASP A 13 -1.68 -8.60 19.35
N SER A 14 -2.01 -8.27 20.60
CA SER A 14 -3.30 -7.65 20.96
C SER A 14 -3.61 -6.35 20.20
N GLY A 15 -2.58 -5.64 19.71
CA GLY A 15 -2.74 -4.44 18.89
C GLY A 15 -3.10 -4.73 17.43
N GLY A 16 -3.03 -5.99 16.99
CA GLY A 16 -3.35 -6.46 15.65
C GLY A 16 -2.40 -5.96 14.56
N GLY A 17 -1.20 -5.49 14.94
CA GLY A 17 -0.25 -4.85 14.04
C GLY A 17 0.90 -5.74 13.59
N ALA A 18 1.26 -6.74 14.38
CA ALA A 18 2.27 -7.75 14.09
C ALA A 18 1.71 -9.15 14.42
N GLY A 19 2.59 -10.12 14.69
CA GLY A 19 2.19 -11.45 15.13
C GLY A 19 1.34 -12.20 14.11
N ILE A 20 0.54 -13.15 14.61
CA ILE A 20 -0.40 -13.92 13.80
C ILE A 20 -1.43 -13.03 13.09
N GLU A 21 -1.77 -11.87 13.66
CA GLU A 21 -2.75 -10.95 13.09
C GLU A 21 -2.24 -10.33 11.78
N ALA A 22 -0.97 -9.90 11.75
CA ALA A 22 -0.34 -9.40 10.52
C ALA A 22 -0.12 -10.53 9.50
N ASP A 23 0.20 -11.73 9.98
CA ASP A 23 0.41 -12.88 9.10
C ASP A 23 -0.88 -13.29 8.40
N LEU A 24 -1.99 -13.44 9.13
CA LEU A 24 -3.31 -13.78 8.56
C LEU A 24 -3.83 -12.71 7.59
N LYS A 25 -3.65 -11.42 7.90
CA LYS A 25 -4.00 -10.33 6.96
C LYS A 25 -3.18 -10.43 5.68
N THR A 26 -1.89 -10.71 5.79
CA THR A 26 -1.00 -10.91 4.64
C THR A 26 -1.45 -12.10 3.79
N PHE A 27 -1.75 -13.24 4.42
CA PHE A 27 -2.24 -14.44 3.75
C PHE A 27 -3.56 -14.18 3.00
N ALA A 28 -4.51 -13.51 3.65
CA ALA A 28 -5.78 -13.13 3.04
C ALA A 28 -5.61 -12.18 1.85
N ALA A 29 -4.71 -11.19 1.97
CA ALA A 29 -4.43 -10.24 0.91
C ALA A 29 -3.76 -10.87 -0.32
N ILE A 30 -2.94 -11.91 -0.12
CA ILE A 30 -2.25 -12.63 -1.21
C ILE A 30 -3.13 -13.73 -1.82
N GLY A 31 -4.16 -14.17 -1.10
CA GLY A 31 -5.13 -15.16 -1.60
C GLY A 31 -4.78 -16.61 -1.27
N VAL A 32 -4.13 -16.85 -0.13
CA VAL A 32 -3.88 -18.20 0.43
C VAL A 32 -4.71 -18.43 1.69
N HIS A 33 -4.99 -19.68 2.04
CA HIS A 33 -5.66 -20.02 3.29
C HIS A 33 -4.67 -19.91 4.46
N GLY A 34 -4.94 -19.02 5.41
CA GLY A 34 -4.12 -18.85 6.60
C GLY A 34 -4.58 -19.74 7.76
N ALA A 35 -3.66 -20.54 8.30
CA ALA A 35 -3.83 -21.27 9.55
C ALA A 35 -2.87 -20.75 10.62
N VAL A 36 -3.12 -21.06 11.89
CA VAL A 36 -2.33 -20.54 13.03
C VAL A 36 -2.00 -21.62 14.04
N ALA A 37 -0.76 -21.60 14.56
CA ALA A 37 -0.36 -22.19 15.83
C ALA A 37 0.22 -21.09 16.73
N ILE A 38 -0.46 -20.78 17.83
CA ILE A 38 -0.10 -19.66 18.72
C ILE A 38 0.98 -20.12 19.69
N THR A 39 2.07 -19.36 19.80
CA THR A 39 3.20 -19.63 20.72
C THR A 39 3.13 -18.82 22.01
N ALA A 40 2.59 -17.60 21.94
CA ALA A 40 2.42 -16.71 23.08
C ALA A 40 1.29 -15.71 22.80
N ILE A 41 0.71 -15.15 23.85
CA ILE A 41 -0.21 -14.01 23.77
C ILE A 41 0.50 -12.81 24.39
N THR A 42 0.52 -11.67 23.70
CA THR A 42 1.10 -10.44 24.23
C THR A 42 0.02 -9.42 24.56
N ALA A 43 0.09 -8.83 25.76
CA ALA A 43 -0.61 -7.59 26.08
C ALA A 43 0.20 -6.44 25.47
N GLN A 44 -0.08 -6.13 24.21
CA GLN A 44 0.71 -5.22 23.38
C GLN A 44 -0.17 -4.17 22.69
N ASN A 45 0.40 -2.99 22.48
CA ASN A 45 -0.19 -1.93 21.67
C ASN A 45 0.91 -1.11 20.97
N THR A 46 0.53 0.00 20.31
CA THR A 46 1.49 0.82 19.53
C THR A 46 2.59 1.48 20.35
N THR A 47 2.50 1.48 21.68
CA THR A 47 3.49 2.08 22.58
C THR A 47 4.44 1.07 23.23
N GLY A 48 4.10 -0.21 23.24
CA GLY A 48 4.96 -1.24 23.84
C GLY A 48 4.27 -2.57 24.12
N VAL A 49 5.04 -3.45 24.75
CA VAL A 49 4.61 -4.76 25.26
C VAL A 49 4.59 -4.68 26.79
N PHE A 50 3.46 -5.05 27.40
CA PHE A 50 3.21 -4.93 28.83
C PHE A 50 3.09 -6.27 29.54
N GLY A 51 2.94 -7.35 28.78
CA GLY A 51 2.86 -8.70 29.31
C GLY A 51 2.97 -9.72 28.19
N ILE A 52 3.53 -10.88 28.52
CA ILE A 52 3.66 -12.04 27.63
C ILE A 52 3.16 -13.25 28.42
N HIS A 53 2.23 -13.99 27.83
CA HIS A 53 1.78 -15.28 28.33
C HIS A 53 2.20 -16.36 27.34
N GLU A 54 3.14 -17.21 27.77
CA GLU A 54 3.63 -18.34 26.97
C GLU A 54 2.56 -19.44 26.88
N ILE A 55 2.34 -19.98 25.68
CA ILE A 55 1.49 -21.15 25.48
C ILE A 55 2.32 -22.40 25.78
N PRO A 56 1.78 -23.41 26.50
CA PRO A 56 2.51 -24.64 26.77
C PRO A 56 3.05 -25.29 25.48
N PRO A 57 4.33 -25.70 25.41
CA PRO A 57 4.95 -26.22 24.19
C PRO A 57 4.19 -27.39 23.55
N GLU A 58 3.63 -28.29 24.36
CA GLU A 58 2.82 -29.42 23.91
C GLU A 58 1.52 -28.98 23.22
N MET A 59 0.95 -27.84 23.63
CA MET A 59 -0.21 -27.25 22.98
C MET A 59 0.18 -26.61 21.65
N VAL A 60 1.38 -26.01 21.54
CA VAL A 60 1.91 -25.52 20.25
C VAL A 60 2.09 -26.68 19.27
N ARG A 61 2.69 -27.78 19.73
CA ARG A 61 2.83 -29.02 18.94
C ARG A 61 1.48 -29.53 18.45
N LEU A 62 0.51 -29.66 19.37
CA LEU A 62 -0.81 -30.18 19.06
C LEU A 62 -1.53 -29.33 18.00
N GLN A 63 -1.47 -28.00 18.10
CA GLN A 63 -2.03 -27.09 17.09
C GLN A 63 -1.45 -27.37 15.69
N ILE A 64 -0.14 -27.57 15.57
CA ILE A 64 0.53 -27.86 14.29
C ILE A 64 0.08 -29.22 13.75
N GLU A 65 0.07 -30.26 14.59
CA GLU A 65 -0.28 -31.63 14.18
C GLU A 65 -1.75 -31.72 13.73
N VAL A 66 -2.70 -31.11 14.46
CA VAL A 66 -4.13 -31.18 14.08
C VAL A 66 -4.42 -30.41 12.78
N VAL A 67 -3.78 -29.25 12.56
CA VAL A 67 -3.92 -28.50 11.29
C VAL A 67 -3.32 -29.29 10.13
N HIS A 68 -2.13 -29.86 10.32
CA HIS A 68 -1.47 -30.66 9.29
C HIS A 68 -2.29 -31.88 8.88
N ASN A 69 -2.87 -32.59 9.85
CA ASN A 69 -3.57 -33.86 9.60
C ASN A 69 -4.92 -33.68 8.90
N ASP A 70 -5.60 -32.56 9.11
CA ASP A 70 -6.93 -32.29 8.52
C ASP A 70 -6.84 -31.38 7.28
N ILE A 71 -6.29 -30.17 7.45
CA ILE A 71 -6.27 -29.13 6.41
C ILE A 71 -5.06 -29.31 5.47
N GLY A 72 -3.95 -29.76 6.02
CA GLY A 72 -2.65 -29.79 5.35
C GLY A 72 -1.92 -28.45 5.42
N ILE A 73 -0.60 -28.49 5.20
CA ILE A 73 0.28 -27.31 5.27
C ILE A 73 1.18 -27.34 4.04
N ASP A 74 1.00 -26.40 3.12
CA ASP A 74 1.84 -26.30 1.92
C ASP A 74 3.14 -25.51 2.24
N PHE A 75 3.06 -24.51 3.12
CA PHE A 75 4.21 -23.81 3.72
C PHE A 75 3.88 -23.36 5.15
N ALA A 76 4.91 -23.17 5.96
CA ALA A 76 4.81 -22.51 7.26
C ALA A 76 5.69 -21.27 7.34
N LYS A 77 5.37 -20.39 8.29
CA LYS A 77 6.20 -19.27 8.72
C LYS A 77 6.33 -19.29 10.23
N THR A 78 7.55 -19.16 10.76
CA THR A 78 7.74 -18.92 12.21
C THR A 78 7.95 -17.44 12.47
N GLY A 79 7.30 -16.91 13.51
CA GLY A 79 7.50 -15.56 14.03
C GLY A 79 8.13 -15.60 15.43
N MET A 80 7.54 -14.84 16.37
CA MET A 80 7.95 -14.90 17.78
C MET A 80 7.71 -16.30 18.36
N LEU A 81 8.77 -16.98 18.79
CA LEU A 81 8.71 -18.31 19.43
C LEU A 81 8.92 -18.26 20.95
N PHE A 82 9.41 -17.14 21.47
CA PHE A 82 9.62 -16.85 22.89
C PHE A 82 10.68 -17.70 23.62
N SER A 83 10.49 -19.02 23.74
CA SER A 83 11.29 -19.89 24.61
C SER A 83 12.01 -21.01 23.86
N GLU A 84 13.04 -21.59 24.50
CA GLU A 84 13.75 -22.77 23.99
C GLU A 84 12.81 -23.98 23.86
N ALA A 85 11.90 -24.17 24.82
CA ALA A 85 10.99 -25.31 24.84
C ALA A 85 10.04 -25.29 23.63
N ILE A 86 9.49 -24.12 23.28
CA ILE A 86 8.67 -23.95 22.08
C ILE A 86 9.50 -24.19 20.82
N ILE A 87 10.73 -23.67 20.73
CA ILE A 87 11.60 -23.89 19.56
C ILE A 87 11.88 -25.37 19.37
N ASN A 88 12.13 -26.12 20.45
CA ASN A 88 12.38 -27.56 20.39
C ASN A 88 11.17 -28.30 19.80
N GLU A 89 9.98 -28.09 20.36
CA GLU A 89 8.73 -28.71 19.88
C GLU A 89 8.43 -28.35 18.42
N VAL A 90 8.54 -27.07 18.07
CA VAL A 90 8.31 -26.57 16.70
C VAL A 90 9.30 -27.17 15.71
N SER A 91 10.60 -27.22 16.06
CA SER A 91 11.63 -27.78 15.18
C SER A 91 11.42 -29.28 14.96
N GLU A 92 11.09 -30.02 16.02
CA GLU A 92 10.80 -31.45 15.95
C GLU A 92 9.60 -31.76 15.07
N VAL A 93 8.48 -31.06 15.27
CA VAL A 93 7.26 -31.33 14.51
C VAL A 93 7.40 -30.91 13.04
N ILE A 94 8.06 -29.78 12.75
CA ILE A 94 8.36 -29.35 11.37
C ILE A 94 9.18 -30.43 10.66
N LYS A 95 10.24 -30.94 11.31
CA LYS A 95 11.09 -31.98 10.74
C LYS A 95 10.34 -33.29 10.54
N LYS A 96 9.58 -33.73 11.55
CA LYS A 96 8.79 -34.97 11.53
C LYS A 96 7.77 -34.98 10.40
N LEU A 97 7.11 -33.85 10.16
CA LEU A 97 6.04 -33.70 9.16
C LEU A 97 6.56 -33.24 7.79
N GLY A 98 7.86 -32.93 7.66
CA GLY A 98 8.45 -32.46 6.40
C GLY A 98 7.92 -31.10 5.94
N ILE A 99 7.52 -30.23 6.87
CA ILE A 99 6.94 -28.93 6.57
C ILE A 99 8.04 -27.98 6.06
N LYS A 100 7.81 -27.35 4.91
CA LYS A 100 8.69 -26.26 4.42
C LYS A 100 8.40 -24.98 5.20
N VAL A 101 9.44 -24.29 5.66
CA VAL A 101 9.27 -23.15 6.57
C VAL A 101 10.10 -21.94 6.18
N VAL A 102 9.48 -20.75 6.27
CA VAL A 102 10.15 -19.45 6.30
C VAL A 102 10.36 -19.06 7.75
N VAL A 103 11.61 -18.81 8.16
CA VAL A 103 11.96 -18.45 9.53
C VAL A 103 12.22 -16.95 9.63
N ASP A 104 11.37 -16.23 10.36
CA ASP A 104 11.61 -14.86 10.79
C ASP A 104 12.21 -14.92 12.21
N PRO A 105 13.52 -14.68 12.39
CA PRO A 105 14.21 -14.88 13.67
C PRO A 105 13.94 -13.70 14.62
N VAL A 106 12.67 -13.52 15.01
CA VAL A 106 12.22 -12.39 15.85
C VAL A 106 12.84 -12.48 17.25
N MET A 107 13.69 -11.51 17.58
CA MET A 107 14.39 -11.48 18.87
C MET A 107 13.91 -10.35 19.79
N ILE A 108 13.58 -9.19 19.21
CA ILE A 108 13.28 -7.96 19.95
C ILE A 108 12.10 -7.26 19.28
N ALA A 109 11.16 -6.77 20.08
CA ALA A 109 10.01 -5.99 19.62
C ALA A 109 10.47 -4.64 19.06
N LYS A 110 9.61 -3.99 18.26
CA LYS A 110 9.88 -2.62 17.79
C LYS A 110 10.03 -1.62 18.93
N SER A 111 9.39 -1.88 20.09
CA SER A 111 9.51 -1.11 21.32
C SER A 111 10.76 -1.42 22.15
N GLY A 112 11.59 -2.38 21.73
CA GLY A 112 12.80 -2.81 22.45
C GLY A 112 12.59 -3.94 23.46
N ALA A 113 11.36 -4.43 23.66
CA ALA A 113 11.09 -5.55 24.56
C ALA A 113 11.69 -6.87 24.02
N PRO A 114 12.34 -7.71 24.85
CA PRO A 114 12.83 -9.01 24.42
C PRO A 114 11.66 -9.92 24.07
N LEU A 115 11.68 -10.49 22.86
CA LEU A 115 10.67 -11.44 22.36
C LEU A 115 11.22 -12.87 22.22
N LEU A 116 12.53 -13.04 22.45
CA LEU A 116 13.22 -14.32 22.53
C LEU A 116 14.06 -14.31 23.81
N LEU A 117 13.91 -15.35 24.64
CA LEU A 117 14.74 -15.51 25.83
C LEU A 117 16.21 -15.77 25.42
N PRO A 118 17.21 -15.22 26.14
CA PRO A 118 18.62 -15.38 25.78
C PRO A 118 19.06 -16.84 25.58
N GLU A 119 18.59 -17.74 26.43
CA GLU A 119 18.84 -19.19 26.37
C GLU A 119 18.29 -19.86 25.09
N ALA A 120 17.22 -19.30 24.52
CA ALA A 120 16.56 -19.83 23.33
C ALA A 120 17.36 -19.57 22.02
N MET A 121 18.40 -18.74 22.08
CA MET A 121 19.24 -18.41 20.92
C MET A 121 19.94 -19.63 20.32
N ASN A 122 20.43 -20.55 21.15
CA ASN A 122 21.13 -21.74 20.66
C ASN A 122 20.17 -22.69 19.98
N ALA A 123 18.99 -22.92 20.57
CA ALA A 123 17.95 -23.74 19.94
C ALA A 123 17.51 -23.17 18.58
N LEU A 124 17.38 -21.84 18.45
CA LEU A 124 17.08 -21.20 17.17
C LEU A 124 18.14 -21.53 16.10
N LYS A 125 19.43 -21.40 16.45
CA LYS A 125 20.55 -21.62 15.52
C LYS A 125 20.76 -23.08 15.15
N GLU A 126 20.67 -23.97 16.13
CA GLU A 126 21.06 -25.37 15.97
C GLU A 126 19.91 -26.28 15.55
N LYS A 127 18.66 -25.89 15.82
CA LYS A 127 17.49 -26.77 15.59
C LYS A 127 16.53 -26.24 14.54
N LEU A 128 16.23 -24.93 14.54
CA LEU A 128 15.20 -24.37 13.65
C LEU A 128 15.78 -23.81 12.34
N ILE A 129 16.77 -22.93 12.40
CA ILE A 129 17.39 -22.33 11.22
C ILE A 129 17.86 -23.37 10.18
N PRO A 130 18.46 -24.51 10.56
CA PRO A 130 18.89 -25.53 9.59
C PRO A 130 17.74 -26.16 8.80
N LEU A 131 16.49 -26.05 9.26
CA LEU A 131 15.31 -26.59 8.60
C LEU A 131 14.67 -25.60 7.61
N ALA A 132 15.12 -24.35 7.59
CA ALA A 132 14.44 -23.28 6.86
C ALA A 132 14.69 -23.35 5.35
N GLU A 133 13.61 -23.15 4.58
CA GLU A 133 13.72 -22.84 3.16
C GLU A 133 14.32 -21.43 2.99
N VAL A 134 13.87 -20.49 3.82
CA VAL A 134 14.33 -19.10 3.82
C VAL A 134 14.41 -18.57 5.25
N VAL A 135 15.49 -17.90 5.61
CA VAL A 135 15.59 -17.12 6.87
C VAL A 135 15.60 -15.64 6.53
N THR A 136 14.81 -14.83 7.25
CA THR A 136 14.63 -13.40 6.93
C THR A 136 15.09 -12.45 8.05
N PRO A 137 16.35 -12.48 8.51
CA PRO A 137 16.80 -11.59 9.58
C PRO A 137 16.81 -10.11 9.13
N ASN A 138 16.44 -9.20 10.02
CA ASN A 138 16.83 -7.79 9.87
C ASN A 138 18.31 -7.59 10.27
N LEU A 139 18.86 -6.39 10.08
CA LEU A 139 20.26 -6.10 10.43
C LEU A 139 20.62 -6.50 11.87
N ASN A 140 19.83 -6.08 12.87
CA ASN A 140 20.12 -6.37 14.27
C ASN A 140 20.07 -7.87 14.58
N GLU A 141 19.11 -8.58 14.01
CA GLU A 141 18.99 -10.04 14.14
C GLU A 141 20.17 -10.74 13.45
N ALA A 142 20.58 -10.27 12.27
CA ALA A 142 21.74 -10.81 11.56
C ALA A 142 23.04 -10.58 12.35
N GLU A 143 23.22 -9.42 12.97
CA GLU A 143 24.34 -9.16 13.89
C GLU A 143 24.30 -10.10 15.11
N ALA A 144 23.12 -10.31 15.71
CA ALA A 144 22.97 -11.20 16.86
C ALA A 144 23.23 -12.68 16.50
N LEU A 145 22.83 -13.10 15.30
CA LEU A 145 23.07 -14.46 14.82
C LEU A 145 24.54 -14.71 14.51
N THR A 146 25.23 -13.75 13.88
CA THR A 146 26.58 -13.95 13.31
C THR A 146 27.71 -13.34 14.13
N LYS A 147 27.40 -12.41 15.05
CA LYS A 147 28.36 -11.52 15.73
C LYS A 147 29.15 -10.60 14.77
N ILE A 148 28.76 -10.53 13.50
CA ILE A 148 29.35 -9.62 12.50
C ILE A 148 28.65 -8.28 12.61
N LYS A 149 29.40 -7.18 12.70
CA LYS A 149 28.83 -5.83 12.61
C LYS A 149 28.53 -5.45 11.17
N ILE A 150 27.31 -4.96 10.91
CA ILE A 150 26.81 -4.72 9.55
C ILE A 150 26.67 -3.23 9.33
N ASN A 151 27.67 -2.64 8.65
CA ASN A 151 27.64 -1.23 8.26
C ASN A 151 27.43 -1.03 6.76
N THR A 152 27.74 -2.07 5.96
CA THR A 152 27.75 -2.01 4.50
C THR A 152 26.92 -3.12 3.85
N ILE A 153 26.71 -3.03 2.53
CA ILE A 153 26.06 -4.11 1.77
C ILE A 153 26.96 -5.34 1.78
N GLU A 154 28.27 -5.16 1.68
CA GLU A 154 29.29 -6.20 1.75
C GLU A 154 29.23 -6.94 3.10
N ASP A 155 29.04 -6.22 4.21
CA ASP A 155 28.86 -6.85 5.52
C ASP A 155 27.54 -7.62 5.62
N SER A 156 26.47 -7.11 4.98
CA SER A 156 25.19 -7.82 4.87
C SER A 156 25.35 -9.13 4.10
N ILE A 157 26.15 -9.13 3.03
CA ILE A 157 26.49 -10.34 2.27
C ILE A 157 27.30 -11.32 3.14
N LYS A 158 28.31 -10.85 3.89
CA LYS A 158 29.09 -11.69 4.80
C LYS A 158 28.21 -12.33 5.87
N ALA A 159 27.33 -11.54 6.50
CA ALA A 159 26.39 -12.04 7.48
C ALA A 159 25.42 -13.06 6.86
N GLY A 160 24.89 -12.79 5.68
CA GLY A 160 24.04 -13.73 4.94
C GLY A 160 24.73 -15.07 4.68
N LYS A 161 26.01 -15.05 4.27
CA LYS A 161 26.82 -16.27 4.09
C LYS A 161 27.03 -17.02 5.40
N ALA A 162 27.38 -16.33 6.49
CA ALA A 162 27.54 -16.96 7.79
C ALA A 162 26.25 -17.60 8.33
N ILE A 163 25.08 -17.04 8.00
CA ILE A 163 23.78 -17.63 8.36
C ILE A 163 23.46 -18.83 7.44
N LEU A 164 23.83 -18.79 6.16
CA LEU A 164 23.70 -19.94 5.25
C LEU A 164 24.51 -21.16 5.75
N ASP A 165 25.67 -20.94 6.36
CA ASP A 165 26.50 -22.00 6.93
C ASP A 165 25.80 -22.73 8.10
N LEU A 166 24.75 -22.14 8.68
CA LEU A 166 23.90 -22.80 9.68
C LEU A 166 22.95 -23.83 9.06
N GLY A 167 22.79 -23.86 7.74
CA GLY A 167 22.01 -24.87 7.01
C GLY A 167 20.78 -24.44 6.19
N PRO A 168 20.22 -23.20 6.26
CA PRO A 168 19.04 -22.87 5.46
C PRO A 168 19.36 -22.86 3.96
N ARG A 169 18.33 -22.99 3.11
CA ARG A 169 18.56 -22.93 1.65
C ARG A 169 18.83 -21.52 1.14
N ALA A 170 18.16 -20.53 1.72
CA ALA A 170 18.36 -19.13 1.38
C ALA A 170 18.29 -18.22 2.62
N VAL A 171 18.95 -17.07 2.54
CA VAL A 171 18.93 -16.04 3.59
C VAL A 171 18.65 -14.68 2.94
N ILE A 172 17.69 -13.95 3.50
CA ILE A 172 17.37 -12.58 3.09
C ILE A 172 17.71 -11.65 4.25
N VAL A 173 18.82 -10.92 4.13
CA VAL A 173 19.21 -9.90 5.11
C VAL A 173 18.50 -8.60 4.76
N LYS A 174 17.58 -8.17 5.63
CA LYS A 174 16.72 -7.00 5.43
C LYS A 174 17.35 -5.72 5.99
N GLY A 175 17.23 -4.61 5.25
CA GLY A 175 17.47 -3.26 5.73
C GLY A 175 18.89 -2.71 5.53
N GLY A 176 19.68 -3.29 4.62
CA GLY A 176 21.04 -2.89 4.25
C GLY A 176 21.18 -1.43 3.78
N HIS A 177 22.34 -0.87 4.17
CA HIS A 177 22.89 0.49 4.09
C HIS A 177 22.34 1.59 5.02
N LEU A 178 23.20 1.96 5.98
CA LEU A 178 23.05 3.06 6.92
C LEU A 178 23.22 4.39 6.19
N LYS A 179 22.17 5.22 6.21
CA LYS A 179 21.97 6.49 5.47
C LYS A 179 21.76 6.29 3.95
N GLY A 180 20.51 6.08 3.55
CA GLY A 180 20.10 5.97 2.15
C GLY A 180 18.91 5.04 1.95
N ASP A 181 18.84 4.46 0.75
CA ASP A 181 17.85 3.45 0.37
C ASP A 181 17.92 2.21 1.26
N ALA A 182 16.78 1.56 1.48
CA ALA A 182 16.74 0.28 2.17
C ALA A 182 17.05 -0.84 1.17
N VAL A 183 18.20 -1.50 1.35
CA VAL A 183 18.70 -2.56 0.47
C VAL A 183 18.52 -3.92 1.13
N ASP A 184 17.79 -4.82 0.50
CA ASP A 184 17.65 -6.21 0.98
C ASP A 184 18.49 -7.13 0.10
N VAL A 185 19.21 -8.07 0.73
CA VAL A 185 20.16 -8.97 0.05
C VAL A 185 19.70 -10.42 0.19
N LEU A 186 19.50 -11.09 -0.95
CA LEU A 186 19.21 -12.53 -1.03
C LEU A 186 20.49 -13.31 -1.32
N CYS A 187 20.88 -14.17 -0.38
CA CYS A 187 22.02 -15.07 -0.47
C CYS A 187 21.54 -16.53 -0.55
N THR A 188 22.24 -17.32 -1.37
CA THR A 188 22.10 -18.78 -1.49
C THR A 188 23.48 -19.44 -1.52
N LYS A 189 23.55 -20.77 -1.60
CA LYS A 189 24.83 -21.49 -1.72
C LYS A 189 25.55 -21.19 -3.05
N GLU A 190 24.80 -20.81 -4.07
CA GLU A 190 25.30 -20.41 -5.39
C GLU A 190 25.89 -18.98 -5.38
N GLY A 191 25.63 -18.20 -4.33
CA GLY A 191 26.14 -16.86 -4.14
C GLY A 191 25.04 -15.82 -3.86
N VAL A 192 25.33 -14.56 -4.16
CA VAL A 192 24.35 -13.47 -4.06
C VAL A 192 23.47 -13.52 -5.30
N ILE A 193 22.18 -13.76 -5.11
CA ILE A 193 21.23 -13.95 -6.21
C ILE A 193 20.57 -12.62 -6.57
N LYS A 194 20.21 -11.82 -5.56
CA LYS A 194 19.47 -10.58 -5.79
C LYS A 194 19.73 -9.55 -4.71
N ILE A 195 19.81 -8.29 -5.13
CA ILE A 195 19.88 -7.12 -4.27
C ILE A 195 18.72 -6.20 -4.68
N LEU A 196 17.84 -5.89 -3.74
CA LEU A 196 16.69 -5.03 -3.98
C LEU A 196 16.82 -3.74 -3.18
N GLY A 197 17.01 -2.63 -3.89
CA GLY A 197 16.91 -1.28 -3.33
C GLY A 197 15.48 -0.76 -3.37
N SER A 198 15.07 -0.05 -2.32
CA SER A 198 13.83 0.73 -2.30
C SER A 198 14.06 2.05 -1.57
N PRO A 199 13.45 3.17 -2.06
CA PRO A 199 13.46 4.42 -1.32
C PRO A 199 12.97 4.19 0.11
N ARG A 200 13.69 4.76 1.08
CA ARG A 200 13.27 4.67 2.47
C ARG A 200 12.02 5.53 2.67
N ILE A 201 10.90 4.90 2.96
CA ILE A 201 9.65 5.60 3.27
C ILE A 201 9.77 6.11 4.71
N GLU A 202 9.83 7.44 4.88
CA GLU A 202 9.67 8.06 6.19
C GLU A 202 8.24 7.83 6.67
N SER A 203 8.08 6.88 7.61
CA SER A 203 6.78 6.51 8.13
C SER A 203 6.85 6.21 9.62
N ILE A 204 5.82 6.67 10.33
CA ILE A 204 5.56 6.33 11.74
C ILE A 204 4.74 5.02 11.86
N THR A 205 4.43 4.37 10.73
CA THR A 205 3.62 3.14 10.67
C THR A 205 4.48 1.96 10.23
N THR A 206 5.43 1.55 11.07
CA THR A 206 6.41 0.48 10.76
C THR A 206 6.27 -0.74 11.69
N HIS A 207 5.25 -0.76 12.54
CA HIS A 207 4.95 -1.94 13.35
C HIS A 207 4.44 -3.07 12.44
N GLY A 208 4.97 -4.29 12.63
CA GLY A 208 4.62 -5.46 11.81
C GLY A 208 5.31 -5.59 10.44
N THR A 209 6.25 -4.72 10.08
CA THR A 209 6.96 -4.81 8.78
C THR A 209 7.65 -6.15 8.58
N GLY A 210 8.35 -6.66 9.61
CA GLY A 210 9.06 -7.94 9.55
C GLY A 210 8.11 -9.12 9.34
N CYS A 211 7.07 -9.21 10.16
CA CYS A 211 6.05 -10.26 10.09
C CYS A 211 5.33 -10.26 8.73
N THR A 212 4.95 -9.08 8.24
CA THR A 212 4.28 -8.93 6.93
C THR A 212 5.19 -9.42 5.79
N PHE A 213 6.48 -9.09 5.82
CA PHE A 213 7.42 -9.54 4.80
C PHE A 213 7.62 -11.07 4.81
N SER A 214 7.85 -11.65 5.99
CA SER A 214 8.08 -13.10 6.12
C SER A 214 6.80 -13.92 5.83
N ALA A 215 5.63 -13.40 6.20
CA ALA A 215 4.35 -13.98 5.81
C ALA A 215 4.12 -13.90 4.29
N ALA A 216 4.42 -12.76 3.66
CA ALA A 216 4.30 -12.62 2.21
C ALA A 216 5.23 -13.59 1.48
N MET A 217 6.46 -13.77 1.97
CA MET A 217 7.41 -14.74 1.45
C MET A 217 6.83 -16.17 1.49
N ALA A 218 6.29 -16.60 2.63
CA ALA A 218 5.70 -17.93 2.77
C ALA A 218 4.48 -18.12 1.84
N ALA A 219 3.65 -17.09 1.69
CA ALA A 219 2.47 -17.12 0.82
C ALA A 219 2.83 -17.23 -0.67
N TYR A 220 3.79 -16.43 -1.15
CA TYR A 220 4.23 -16.53 -2.55
C TYR A 220 4.93 -17.87 -2.84
N LEU A 221 5.73 -18.39 -1.90
CA LEU A 221 6.31 -19.73 -2.04
C LEU A 221 5.22 -20.82 -2.09
N ALA A 222 4.15 -20.71 -1.30
CA ALA A 222 3.00 -21.62 -1.35
C ALA A 222 2.24 -21.56 -2.69
N LEU A 223 2.25 -20.40 -3.35
CA LEU A 223 1.71 -20.21 -4.70
C LEU A 223 2.63 -20.75 -5.81
N GLY A 224 3.82 -21.27 -5.46
CA GLY A 224 4.75 -21.90 -6.40
C GLY A 224 5.78 -20.96 -7.01
N PHE A 225 5.91 -19.73 -6.50
CA PHE A 225 6.97 -18.82 -6.92
C PHE A 225 8.35 -19.36 -6.52
N SER A 226 9.38 -19.08 -7.32
CA SER A 226 10.77 -19.30 -6.90
C SER A 226 11.13 -18.36 -5.74
N ILE A 227 12.21 -18.67 -5.01
CA ILE A 227 12.69 -17.82 -3.91
C ILE A 227 12.98 -16.39 -4.41
N GLU A 228 13.51 -16.23 -5.62
CA GLU A 228 13.84 -14.92 -6.16
C GLU A 228 12.58 -14.09 -6.49
N GLU A 229 11.58 -14.73 -7.12
CA GLU A 229 10.33 -14.07 -7.45
C GLU A 229 9.52 -13.75 -6.18
N ALA A 230 9.42 -14.72 -5.25
CA ALA A 230 8.77 -14.52 -3.96
C ALA A 230 9.42 -13.39 -3.16
N PHE A 231 10.76 -13.26 -3.18
CA PHE A 231 11.45 -12.14 -2.54
C PHE A 231 11.08 -10.79 -3.17
N SER A 232 11.04 -10.75 -4.50
CA SER A 232 10.69 -9.54 -5.26
C SER A 232 9.25 -9.10 -4.97
N GLU A 233 8.30 -10.03 -4.96
CA GLU A 233 6.90 -9.76 -4.69
C GLU A 233 6.65 -9.43 -3.21
N ALA A 234 7.28 -10.14 -2.27
CA ALA A 234 7.20 -9.82 -0.84
C ALA A 234 7.74 -8.42 -0.53
N LYS A 235 8.84 -8.00 -1.20
CA LYS A 235 9.38 -6.64 -1.08
C LYS A 235 8.42 -5.58 -1.59
N LYS A 236 7.82 -5.77 -2.77
CA LYS A 236 6.79 -4.86 -3.31
C LYS A 236 5.58 -4.79 -2.37
N PHE A 237 5.12 -5.94 -1.91
CA PHE A 237 3.97 -6.08 -1.01
C PHE A 237 4.16 -5.28 0.28
N VAL A 238 5.28 -5.51 0.99
CA VAL A 238 5.54 -4.83 2.27
C VAL A 238 5.79 -3.33 2.07
N THR A 239 6.38 -2.92 0.93
CA THR A 239 6.60 -1.50 0.62
C THR A 239 5.26 -0.75 0.53
N ASN A 240 4.27 -1.34 -0.15
CA ASN A 240 2.92 -0.76 -0.21
C ASN A 240 2.23 -0.77 1.17
N ALA A 241 2.39 -1.86 1.93
CA ALA A 241 1.82 -1.95 3.27
C ALA A 241 2.39 -0.88 4.23
N ILE A 242 3.67 -0.51 4.08
CA ILE A 242 4.29 0.60 4.81
C ILE A 242 3.74 1.95 4.32
N LYS A 243 3.63 2.13 3.00
CA LYS A 243 3.15 3.37 2.37
C LYS A 243 1.75 3.75 2.87
N TYR A 244 0.85 2.77 2.96
CA TYR A 244 -0.54 2.96 3.39
C TYR A 244 -0.80 2.51 4.83
N GLY A 245 0.25 2.42 5.66
CA GLY A 245 0.12 2.01 7.05
C GLY A 245 -0.81 2.92 7.87
N LEU A 246 -1.30 2.38 8.97
CA LEU A 246 -2.38 2.99 9.75
C LEU A 246 -1.83 3.90 10.83
N LYS A 247 -2.13 5.20 10.73
CA LYS A 247 -1.76 6.22 11.73
C LYS A 247 -2.71 6.16 12.93
N ILE A 248 -2.63 5.07 13.69
CA ILE A 248 -3.49 4.79 14.85
C ILE A 248 -2.67 4.58 16.13
N GLY A 249 -3.31 4.82 17.27
CA GLY A 249 -2.67 4.75 18.59
C GLY A 249 -1.72 5.93 18.85
N LYS A 250 -0.95 5.84 19.96
CA LYS A 250 -0.07 6.94 20.43
C LYS A 250 1.41 6.74 20.10
N GLY A 251 1.81 5.55 19.68
CA GLY A 251 3.20 5.22 19.31
C GLY A 251 3.35 4.87 17.84
N VAL A 252 4.04 3.76 17.55
CA VAL A 252 4.31 3.31 16.17
C VAL A 252 3.10 2.54 15.63
N GLY A 253 2.46 3.08 14.60
CA GLY A 253 1.30 2.46 13.96
C GLY A 253 1.66 1.20 13.16
N PRO A 254 0.69 0.32 12.86
CA PRO A 254 0.93 -0.87 12.05
C PRO A 254 1.00 -0.56 10.56
N VAL A 255 1.75 -1.38 9.82
CA VAL A 255 1.59 -1.48 8.36
C VAL A 255 0.19 -1.97 7.99
N GLU A 256 -0.23 -1.80 6.75
CA GLU A 256 -1.54 -2.24 6.24
C GLU A 256 -1.38 -3.33 5.17
N PRO A 257 -1.31 -4.63 5.54
CA PRO A 257 -1.18 -5.72 4.56
C PRO A 257 -2.34 -5.79 3.57
N MET A 258 -3.53 -5.32 3.95
CA MET A 258 -4.72 -5.36 3.08
C MET A 258 -4.74 -4.21 2.06
N SER A 259 -3.73 -3.32 2.03
CA SER A 259 -3.73 -2.13 1.19
C SER A 259 -3.87 -2.48 -0.29
N ASN A 260 -3.14 -3.48 -0.77
CA ASN A 260 -3.15 -3.88 -2.18
C ASN A 260 -4.54 -4.38 -2.60
N LEU A 261 -5.14 -5.29 -1.82
CA LEU A 261 -6.48 -5.81 -2.08
C LEU A 261 -7.54 -4.69 -2.07
N ARG A 262 -7.43 -3.73 -1.14
CA ARG A 262 -8.34 -2.58 -1.07
C ARG A 262 -8.17 -1.66 -2.28
N ILE A 263 -6.95 -1.39 -2.70
CA ILE A 263 -6.66 -0.59 -3.90
C ILE A 263 -7.29 -1.23 -5.12
N ASP A 264 -7.10 -2.53 -5.33
CA ASP A 264 -7.67 -3.24 -6.49
C ASP A 264 -9.20 -3.19 -6.50
N ALA A 265 -9.83 -3.40 -5.34
CA ALA A 265 -11.29 -3.28 -5.20
C ALA A 265 -11.79 -1.87 -5.49
N GLU A 266 -11.12 -0.84 -4.98
CA GLU A 266 -11.47 0.56 -5.24
C GLU A 266 -11.24 0.96 -6.71
N ARG A 267 -10.19 0.44 -7.35
CA ARG A 267 -9.93 0.66 -8.78
C ARG A 267 -11.09 0.17 -9.62
N TYR A 268 -11.62 -1.02 -9.32
CA TYR A 268 -12.82 -1.54 -10.00
C TYR A 268 -14.05 -0.66 -9.75
N ARG A 269 -14.30 -0.26 -8.50
CA ARG A 269 -15.44 0.62 -8.15
C ARG A 269 -15.39 1.96 -8.88
N VAL A 270 -14.21 2.56 -8.96
CA VAL A 270 -13.99 3.80 -9.71
C VAL A 270 -14.24 3.60 -11.21
N LEU A 271 -13.71 2.54 -11.83
CA LEU A 271 -13.96 2.24 -13.24
C LEU A 271 -15.45 2.04 -13.53
N SER A 272 -16.16 1.30 -12.68
CA SER A 272 -17.62 1.12 -12.81
C SER A 272 -18.36 2.45 -12.76
N LYS A 273 -18.06 3.30 -11.76
CA LYS A 273 -18.69 4.62 -11.63
C LYS A 273 -18.37 5.56 -12.78
N MET A 274 -17.15 5.49 -13.30
CA MET A 274 -16.74 6.24 -14.49
C MET A 274 -17.56 5.82 -15.72
N ASN A 275 -17.79 4.53 -15.91
CA ASN A 275 -18.64 4.03 -17.00
C ASN A 275 -20.10 4.50 -16.85
N ASP A 276 -20.67 4.42 -15.64
CA ASP A 276 -22.03 4.94 -15.37
C ASP A 276 -22.16 6.42 -15.76
N ALA A 277 -21.14 7.22 -15.38
CA ALA A 277 -21.09 8.64 -15.69
C ALA A 277 -20.93 8.92 -17.19
N LEU A 278 -20.15 8.10 -17.91
CA LEU A 278 -20.03 8.20 -19.36
C LEU A 278 -21.35 7.91 -20.07
N CYS A 279 -22.10 6.87 -19.67
CA CYS A 279 -23.41 6.57 -20.24
C CYS A 279 -24.39 7.75 -20.05
N LEU A 280 -24.38 8.36 -18.86
CA LEU A 280 -25.18 9.56 -18.57
C LEU A 280 -24.76 10.75 -19.45
N LEU A 281 -23.45 10.96 -19.60
CA LEU A 281 -22.87 12.04 -20.39
C LEU A 281 -23.19 11.91 -21.88
N GLU A 282 -23.07 10.71 -22.45
CA GLU A 282 -23.40 10.45 -23.87
C GLU A 282 -24.91 10.63 -24.17
N SER A 283 -25.75 10.47 -23.15
CA SER A 283 -27.21 10.64 -23.24
C SER A 283 -27.66 12.10 -23.08
N ALA A 284 -26.73 13.04 -22.83
CA ALA A 284 -27.03 14.44 -22.54
C ALA A 284 -26.48 15.40 -23.62
N PRO A 285 -27.18 15.56 -24.78
CA PRO A 285 -26.70 16.37 -25.91
C PRO A 285 -26.46 17.85 -25.56
N GLN A 286 -27.17 18.40 -24.56
CA GLN A 286 -26.98 19.77 -24.08
C GLN A 286 -25.57 20.05 -23.57
N LEU A 287 -24.83 19.03 -23.13
CA LEU A 287 -23.45 19.18 -22.62
C LEU A 287 -22.46 19.60 -23.73
N SER A 288 -22.81 19.43 -25.00
CA SER A 288 -22.02 19.92 -26.14
C SER A 288 -21.79 21.44 -26.10
N LYS A 289 -22.70 22.20 -25.46
CA LYS A 289 -22.55 23.65 -25.21
C LYS A 289 -21.36 23.98 -24.29
N LEU A 290 -20.95 23.03 -23.46
CA LEU A 290 -19.90 23.18 -22.45
C LEU A 290 -18.52 22.68 -22.92
N THR A 291 -18.36 22.30 -24.19
CA THR A 291 -17.09 21.74 -24.70
C THR A 291 -16.02 22.83 -24.90
N PRO A 292 -14.86 22.77 -24.21
CA PRO A 292 -13.72 23.65 -24.46
C PRO A 292 -12.92 23.20 -25.69
N GLU A 293 -12.00 24.04 -26.18
CA GLU A 293 -11.11 23.70 -27.30
C GLU A 293 -10.18 22.54 -26.93
N CYS A 294 -9.68 22.52 -25.69
CA CYS A 294 -8.90 21.42 -25.13
C CYS A 294 -9.73 20.16 -24.81
N GLN A 295 -11.01 20.13 -25.18
CA GLN A 295 -11.95 19.03 -24.98
C GLN A 295 -12.22 18.72 -23.50
N ILE A 296 -13.27 17.93 -23.24
CA ILE A 296 -13.67 17.59 -21.88
C ILE A 296 -12.86 16.39 -21.40
N ASN A 297 -12.48 16.38 -20.14
CA ASN A 297 -12.06 15.19 -19.45
C ASN A 297 -12.82 15.10 -18.13
N LEU A 298 -13.14 13.89 -17.73
CA LEU A 298 -13.81 13.55 -16.48
C LEU A 298 -12.84 12.65 -15.73
N VAL A 299 -12.60 12.95 -14.46
CA VAL A 299 -11.73 12.15 -13.61
C VAL A 299 -12.39 11.76 -12.31
N MET A 300 -11.90 10.67 -11.73
CA MET A 300 -12.20 10.25 -10.37
C MET A 300 -10.96 9.65 -9.71
N ALA A 301 -10.60 10.13 -8.53
CA ALA A 301 -9.53 9.60 -7.71
C ALA A 301 -10.01 8.42 -6.84
N LEU A 302 -9.09 7.53 -6.48
CA LEU A 302 -9.31 6.57 -5.40
C LEU A 302 -9.69 7.29 -4.09
N PRO A 303 -10.37 6.64 -3.13
CA PRO A 303 -10.62 7.26 -1.83
C PRO A 303 -9.32 7.43 -1.04
N TYR A 304 -9.32 8.39 -0.10
CA TYR A 304 -8.25 8.50 0.90
C TYR A 304 -8.09 7.18 1.68
N PRO A 305 -6.86 6.70 1.97
CA PRO A 305 -5.57 7.32 1.69
C PRO A 305 -4.90 6.90 0.36
N PHE A 306 -5.62 6.21 -0.52
CA PHE A 306 -5.02 5.59 -1.72
C PHE A 306 -4.79 6.54 -2.89
N ALA A 307 -5.41 7.73 -2.89
CA ALA A 307 -5.19 8.75 -3.90
C ALA A 307 -3.97 9.63 -3.56
N ASP A 308 -2.78 9.09 -3.79
CA ASP A 308 -1.51 9.78 -3.48
C ASP A 308 -0.65 10.09 -4.71
N SER A 309 -1.07 9.66 -5.90
CA SER A 309 -0.37 9.89 -7.16
C SER A 309 -1.35 9.95 -8.34
N PHE A 310 -0.89 10.45 -9.49
CA PHE A 310 -1.75 10.58 -10.67
C PHE A 310 -2.16 9.21 -11.24
N GLU A 311 -1.36 8.17 -11.01
CA GLU A 311 -1.67 6.77 -11.35
C GLU A 311 -2.85 6.21 -10.55
N MET A 312 -3.22 6.88 -9.45
CA MET A 312 -4.38 6.56 -8.61
C MET A 312 -5.63 7.38 -8.99
N VAL A 313 -5.58 8.10 -10.12
CA VAL A 313 -6.71 8.85 -10.68
C VAL A 313 -7.12 8.23 -12.01
N CYS A 314 -8.40 7.85 -12.12
CA CYS A 314 -9.01 7.39 -13.35
C CYS A 314 -9.49 8.59 -14.17
N GLY A 315 -9.27 8.57 -15.48
CA GLY A 315 -9.76 9.58 -16.41
C GLY A 315 -10.01 8.97 -17.80
N ILE A 316 -10.28 9.82 -18.79
CA ILE A 316 -10.50 9.37 -20.17
C ILE A 316 -9.26 9.63 -21.02
N PRO A 317 -8.52 8.59 -21.46
CA PRO A 317 -7.47 8.73 -22.46
C PRO A 317 -8.02 9.31 -23.76
N GLY A 318 -7.27 10.22 -24.39
CA GLY A 318 -7.74 10.91 -25.59
C GLY A 318 -8.88 11.92 -25.38
N ARG A 319 -9.39 12.06 -24.14
CA ARG A 319 -10.46 12.99 -23.73
C ARG A 319 -11.84 12.64 -24.32
N ILE A 320 -12.81 13.51 -24.06
CA ILE A 320 -14.20 13.42 -24.49
C ILE A 320 -14.45 14.57 -25.48
N THR A 321 -14.81 14.21 -26.70
CA THR A 321 -14.97 15.13 -27.83
C THR A 321 -16.43 15.38 -28.16
N ASN A 322 -16.74 16.51 -28.79
CA ASN A 322 -18.05 16.77 -29.36
C ASN A 322 -18.11 16.30 -30.82
N VAL A 323 -18.92 15.27 -31.07
CA VAL A 323 -19.13 14.68 -32.40
C VAL A 323 -20.59 14.92 -32.80
N GLY A 324 -20.84 15.92 -33.64
CA GLY A 324 -22.18 16.22 -34.15
C GLY A 324 -23.19 16.62 -33.07
N GLY A 325 -22.74 17.37 -32.05
CA GLY A 325 -23.59 17.81 -30.93
C GLY A 325 -23.74 16.80 -29.80
N LYS A 326 -23.02 15.67 -29.85
CA LYS A 326 -23.01 14.65 -28.81
C LYS A 326 -21.60 14.46 -28.29
N LEU A 327 -21.46 14.39 -26.97
CA LEU A 327 -20.18 14.08 -26.36
C LEU A 327 -19.87 12.58 -26.50
N ARG A 328 -18.65 12.26 -26.92
CA ARG A 328 -18.15 10.89 -27.10
C ARG A 328 -16.76 10.75 -26.47
N PRO A 329 -16.55 9.77 -25.57
CA PRO A 329 -15.22 9.46 -25.06
C PRO A 329 -14.37 8.82 -26.16
N SER A 330 -13.10 9.22 -26.26
CA SER A 330 -12.17 8.66 -27.24
C SER A 330 -11.71 7.24 -26.89
N SER A 331 -11.83 6.82 -25.62
CA SER A 331 -11.55 5.46 -25.17
C SER A 331 -12.27 5.13 -23.87
N CYS A 332 -12.15 3.89 -23.42
CA CYS A 332 -12.58 3.48 -22.07
C CYS A 332 -11.82 4.25 -20.98
N PRO A 333 -12.42 4.45 -19.78
CA PRO A 333 -11.73 5.03 -18.64
C PRO A 333 -10.49 4.23 -18.25
N ALA A 334 -9.41 4.92 -17.89
CA ALA A 334 -8.17 4.30 -17.45
C ALA A 334 -7.48 5.13 -16.35
N PHE A 335 -6.77 4.43 -15.47
CA PHE A 335 -5.92 5.07 -14.44
C PHE A 335 -4.69 5.71 -15.07
N GLY A 336 -4.27 6.87 -14.55
CA GLY A 336 -3.11 7.61 -15.06
C GLY A 336 -3.35 8.35 -16.39
N ALA A 337 -4.61 8.46 -16.84
CA ALA A 337 -4.95 9.00 -18.15
C ALA A 337 -4.87 10.53 -18.27
N SER A 338 -4.90 11.28 -17.15
CA SER A 338 -4.96 12.75 -17.16
C SER A 338 -4.15 13.36 -16.03
N LYS A 339 -2.96 13.91 -16.35
CA LYS A 339 -2.12 14.59 -15.34
C LYS A 339 -2.75 15.88 -14.82
N HIS A 340 -3.36 16.67 -15.70
CA HIS A 340 -3.85 18.01 -15.35
C HIS A 340 -5.00 17.98 -14.33
N LEU A 341 -6.05 17.21 -14.64
CA LEU A 341 -7.18 17.07 -13.71
C LEU A 341 -6.82 16.19 -12.51
N ALA A 342 -5.91 15.23 -12.65
CA ALA A 342 -5.39 14.47 -11.50
C ALA A 342 -4.73 15.40 -10.48
N SER A 343 -3.81 16.28 -10.90
CA SER A 343 -3.17 17.23 -9.99
C SER A 343 -4.19 18.13 -9.29
N LEU A 344 -5.24 18.57 -9.99
CA LEU A 344 -6.30 19.38 -9.41
C LEU A 344 -7.07 18.60 -8.35
N ILE A 345 -7.59 17.41 -8.68
CA ILE A 345 -8.45 16.66 -7.77
C ILE A 345 -7.69 16.13 -6.55
N LEU A 346 -6.42 15.72 -6.73
CA LEU A 346 -5.55 15.36 -5.60
C LEU A 346 -5.34 16.55 -4.66
N THR A 347 -5.17 17.76 -5.19
CA THR A 347 -5.06 18.98 -4.38
C THR A 347 -6.38 19.31 -3.67
N VAL A 348 -7.53 19.12 -4.32
CA VAL A 348 -8.86 19.30 -3.70
C VAL A 348 -9.02 18.35 -2.51
N MET A 349 -8.59 17.10 -2.65
CA MET A 349 -8.69 16.08 -1.61
C MET A 349 -7.81 16.36 -0.37
N GLU A 350 -6.81 17.24 -0.47
CA GLU A 350 -6.07 17.76 0.70
C GLU A 350 -7.00 18.55 1.66
N TYR A 351 -8.07 19.14 1.14
CA TYR A 351 -9.03 19.97 1.89
C TYR A 351 -10.35 19.24 2.20
N ASP A 352 -10.86 18.44 1.25
CA ASP A 352 -12.02 17.55 1.47
C ASP A 352 -11.83 16.24 0.71
N SER A 353 -11.51 15.17 1.45
CA SER A 353 -11.27 13.84 0.88
C SER A 353 -12.52 13.16 0.31
N ASN A 354 -13.72 13.72 0.53
CA ASN A 354 -14.96 13.22 -0.06
C ASN A 354 -15.18 13.73 -1.48
N VAL A 355 -14.57 14.85 -1.88
CA VAL A 355 -14.67 15.41 -3.23
C VAL A 355 -13.57 14.78 -4.08
N ARG A 356 -13.95 13.78 -4.88
CA ARG A 356 -13.00 12.91 -5.59
C ARG A 356 -13.14 12.91 -7.09
N SER A 357 -14.07 13.68 -7.65
CA SER A 357 -14.27 13.78 -9.09
C SER A 357 -14.21 15.23 -9.57
N ALA A 358 -13.68 15.39 -10.78
CA ALA A 358 -13.60 16.68 -11.45
C ALA A 358 -13.89 16.52 -12.96
N MET A 359 -14.53 17.51 -13.54
CA MET A 359 -14.76 17.60 -14.99
C MET A 359 -14.45 19.00 -15.50
N ASN A 360 -13.57 19.12 -16.50
CA ASN A 360 -13.32 20.42 -17.11
C ASN A 360 -14.33 20.74 -18.20
N VAL A 361 -14.77 21.99 -18.22
CA VAL A 361 -15.71 22.55 -19.19
C VAL A 361 -15.25 23.93 -19.67
N LYS A 362 -15.84 24.38 -20.77
CA LYS A 362 -15.58 25.69 -21.37
C LYS A 362 -15.86 26.82 -20.38
N TYR A 363 -14.95 27.76 -20.32
CA TYR A 363 -15.19 29.04 -19.65
C TYR A 363 -16.00 29.99 -20.55
N SER A 364 -17.03 30.60 -19.97
CA SER A 364 -17.66 31.81 -20.48
C SER A 364 -18.20 32.63 -19.30
N LYS A 365 -18.37 33.94 -19.48
CA LYS A 365 -19.01 34.78 -18.44
C LYS A 365 -20.40 34.27 -18.09
N GLU A 366 -21.15 33.83 -19.10
CA GLU A 366 -22.47 33.25 -18.96
C GLU A 366 -22.48 31.97 -18.11
N VAL A 367 -21.50 31.07 -18.29
CA VAL A 367 -21.34 29.88 -17.45
C VAL A 367 -21.16 30.28 -15.98
N ILE A 368 -20.28 31.26 -15.70
CA ILE A 368 -20.03 31.72 -14.33
C ILE A 368 -21.29 32.36 -13.72
N ASP A 369 -22.00 33.21 -14.48
CA ASP A 369 -23.21 33.87 -13.99
C ASP A 369 -24.35 32.88 -13.76
N THR A 370 -24.46 31.84 -14.59
CA THR A 370 -25.40 30.73 -14.38
C THR A 370 -25.05 29.93 -13.13
N CYS A 371 -23.77 29.64 -12.87
CA CYS A 371 -23.34 29.00 -11.61
C CYS A 371 -23.73 29.85 -10.38
N LYS A 372 -23.59 31.19 -10.44
CA LYS A 372 -24.04 32.09 -9.37
C LYS A 372 -25.56 32.02 -9.18
N LYS A 373 -26.35 32.04 -10.26
CA LYS A 373 -27.82 31.92 -10.22
C LYS A 373 -28.27 30.59 -9.61
N LEU A 374 -27.51 29.50 -9.85
CA LEU A 374 -27.76 28.18 -9.26
C LEU A 374 -27.35 28.09 -7.79
N GLY A 375 -26.78 29.15 -7.20
CA GLY A 375 -26.34 29.19 -5.81
C GLY A 375 -25.07 28.38 -5.53
N TRP A 376 -24.28 28.10 -6.56
CA TRP A 376 -23.05 27.31 -6.42
C TRP A 376 -21.93 28.12 -5.79
N THR A 377 -21.10 27.45 -4.98
CA THR A 377 -19.88 28.08 -4.47
C THR A 377 -18.84 28.10 -5.59
N ILE A 378 -18.24 29.26 -5.86
CA ILE A 378 -17.32 29.46 -6.98
C ILE A 378 -15.95 29.87 -6.45
N GLY A 379 -14.93 29.03 -6.70
CA GLY A 379 -13.53 29.37 -6.49
C GLY A 379 -12.90 29.98 -7.74
N TYR A 380 -12.13 31.05 -7.57
CA TYR A 380 -11.38 31.70 -8.64
C TYR A 380 -9.91 31.82 -8.25
N TYR A 381 -9.02 31.63 -9.23
CA TYR A 381 -7.64 32.02 -9.08
C TYR A 381 -7.12 32.71 -10.35
N ASP A 382 -6.27 33.70 -10.14
CA ASP A 382 -5.69 34.53 -11.18
C ASP A 382 -4.27 34.03 -11.51
N ARG A 383 -4.08 33.49 -12.72
CA ARG A 383 -2.78 32.96 -13.16
C ARG A 383 -1.69 34.03 -13.28
N SER A 384 -2.05 35.31 -13.43
CA SER A 384 -1.07 36.39 -13.48
C SER A 384 -0.34 36.59 -12.14
N LYS A 385 -0.98 36.19 -11.03
CA LYS A 385 -0.45 36.27 -9.67
C LYS A 385 0.36 35.04 -9.26
N GLU A 386 0.56 34.09 -10.17
CA GLU A 386 1.35 32.89 -9.92
C GLU A 386 2.82 33.27 -9.68
N PRO A 387 3.41 32.89 -8.53
CA PRO A 387 4.82 33.16 -8.21
C PRO A 387 5.79 32.57 -9.26
N GLU A 388 6.91 33.26 -9.52
CA GLU A 388 7.88 32.82 -10.55
C GLU A 388 8.52 31.46 -10.24
N ASP A 389 8.75 31.15 -8.97
CA ASP A 389 9.27 29.85 -8.50
C ASP A 389 8.29 28.70 -8.78
N ILE A 390 6.99 28.97 -8.71
CA ILE A 390 5.93 28.01 -9.07
C ILE A 390 5.82 27.88 -10.59
N LYS A 391 5.91 28.99 -11.35
CA LYS A 391 5.93 28.97 -12.82
C LYS A 391 7.10 28.17 -13.38
N ALA A 392 8.26 28.23 -12.73
CA ALA A 392 9.46 27.50 -13.13
C ALA A 392 9.36 25.98 -12.86
N LYS A 393 8.45 25.54 -11.98
CA LYS A 393 8.28 24.14 -11.61
C LYS A 393 7.16 23.49 -12.42
N GLU A 394 7.52 22.54 -13.28
CA GLU A 394 6.56 21.82 -14.10
C GLU A 394 5.47 21.14 -13.22
N GLY A 395 4.19 21.35 -13.58
CA GLY A 395 3.05 20.77 -12.88
C GLY A 395 2.63 21.48 -11.59
N ALA A 396 3.31 22.55 -11.15
CA ALA A 396 3.02 23.23 -9.88
C ALA A 396 1.89 24.29 -9.97
N THR A 397 1.61 24.83 -11.16
CA THR A 397 0.57 25.85 -11.39
C THR A 397 -0.82 25.42 -10.91
N ILE A 398 -1.21 24.17 -11.19
CA ILE A 398 -2.56 23.68 -10.91
C ILE A 398 -2.79 23.44 -9.43
N PRO A 399 -1.88 22.76 -8.70
CA PRO A 399 -1.96 22.70 -7.24
C PRO A 399 -2.01 24.09 -6.60
N TRP A 400 -1.13 25.02 -6.99
CA TRP A 400 -1.14 26.37 -6.45
C TRP A 400 -2.50 27.07 -6.67
N GLY A 401 -2.97 27.12 -7.91
CA GLY A 401 -4.23 27.78 -8.25
C GLY A 401 -5.45 27.17 -7.55
N THR A 402 -5.46 25.84 -7.42
CA THR A 402 -6.50 25.11 -6.68
C THR A 402 -6.51 25.51 -5.21
N ARG A 403 -5.34 25.59 -4.56
CA ARG A 403 -5.23 26.03 -3.16
C ARG A 403 -5.71 27.47 -2.97
N GLU A 404 -5.35 28.38 -3.87
CA GLU A 404 -5.80 29.77 -3.80
C GLU A 404 -7.32 29.90 -3.99
N ALA A 405 -7.89 29.16 -4.93
CA ALA A 405 -9.34 29.13 -5.15
C ALA A 405 -10.10 28.61 -3.91
N ILE A 406 -9.62 27.53 -3.28
CA ILE A 406 -10.23 26.97 -2.06
C ILE A 406 -10.07 27.93 -0.87
N LYS A 407 -8.88 28.52 -0.68
CA LYS A 407 -8.65 29.50 0.40
C LYS A 407 -9.58 30.70 0.28
N SER A 408 -9.80 31.22 -0.94
CA SER A 408 -10.67 32.39 -1.16
C SER A 408 -12.13 32.13 -0.81
N THR A 409 -12.57 30.87 -0.83
CA THR A 409 -13.95 30.46 -0.53
C THR A 409 -14.12 29.86 0.87
N GLY A 410 -13.01 29.56 1.56
CA GLY A 410 -12.99 28.98 2.91
C GLY A 410 -13.39 27.50 2.99
N LYS A 411 -13.78 26.89 1.86
CA LYS A 411 -14.20 25.49 1.74
C LYS A 411 -14.00 25.02 0.30
N VAL A 412 -14.05 23.71 0.04
CA VAL A 412 -14.03 23.21 -1.34
C VAL A 412 -15.29 23.72 -2.09
N PRO A 413 -15.13 24.46 -3.21
CA PRO A 413 -16.25 25.01 -3.96
C PRO A 413 -16.91 23.97 -4.88
N ASP A 414 -18.07 24.29 -5.44
CA ASP A 414 -18.71 23.45 -6.45
C ASP A 414 -17.99 23.52 -7.80
N ILE A 415 -17.41 24.69 -8.10
CA ILE A 415 -16.60 24.90 -9.30
C ILE A 415 -15.32 25.70 -8.97
N ILE A 416 -14.25 25.43 -9.71
CA ILE A 416 -13.03 26.24 -9.73
C ILE A 416 -12.82 26.74 -11.16
N TYR A 417 -12.50 28.02 -11.36
CA TYR A 417 -12.20 28.55 -12.68
C TYR A 417 -11.01 29.49 -12.72
N HIS A 418 -10.44 29.64 -13.91
CA HIS A 418 -9.43 30.67 -14.22
C HIS A 418 -9.68 31.25 -15.61
N THR A 419 -9.25 32.50 -15.81
CA THR A 419 -9.43 33.25 -17.05
C THR A 419 -8.34 33.01 -18.09
N GLY A 420 -7.50 32.00 -17.88
CA GLY A 420 -6.39 31.64 -18.78
C GLY A 420 -5.14 32.48 -18.51
N ASP A 421 -4.14 32.31 -19.36
CA ASP A 421 -2.90 33.11 -19.44
C ASP A 421 -2.35 32.97 -20.87
N TYR A 422 -1.23 33.63 -21.22
CA TYR A 422 -0.61 33.48 -22.53
C TYR A 422 -0.36 31.99 -22.88
N GLY A 423 -0.98 31.51 -23.96
CA GLY A 423 -0.93 30.10 -24.40
C GLY A 423 -1.74 29.11 -23.56
N LYS A 424 -2.57 29.56 -22.61
CA LYS A 424 -3.36 28.73 -21.69
C LYS A 424 -4.85 29.07 -21.81
N GLU A 425 -5.65 28.14 -22.33
CA GLU A 425 -7.11 28.29 -22.49
C GLU A 425 -7.81 28.58 -21.15
N PRO A 426 -8.75 29.55 -21.07
CA PRO A 426 -9.62 29.75 -19.91
C PRO A 426 -10.49 28.51 -19.64
N MET A 427 -10.67 28.13 -18.37
CA MET A 427 -11.32 26.86 -18.03
C MET A 427 -12.12 26.94 -16.74
N VAL A 428 -13.23 26.20 -16.70
CA VAL A 428 -14.04 25.93 -15.50
C VAL A 428 -13.92 24.44 -15.19
N VAL A 429 -13.77 24.10 -13.92
CA VAL A 429 -13.71 22.72 -13.44
C VAL A 429 -14.83 22.52 -12.44
N ILE A 430 -15.73 21.58 -12.76
CA ILE A 430 -16.84 21.18 -11.90
C ILE A 430 -16.35 20.09 -10.95
N LEU A 431 -16.64 20.23 -9.67
CA LEU A 431 -16.24 19.31 -8.61
C LEU A 431 -17.44 18.51 -8.08
N GLY A 432 -17.21 17.23 -7.79
CA GLY A 432 -18.21 16.31 -7.23
C GLY A 432 -17.58 15.19 -6.41
N LYS A 433 -18.41 14.48 -5.64
CA LYS A 433 -17.94 13.35 -4.81
C LYS A 433 -17.65 12.11 -5.65
N ASP A 434 -18.38 11.96 -6.75
CA ASP A 434 -18.24 10.88 -7.73
C ASP A 434 -18.53 11.41 -9.15
N PRO A 435 -18.15 10.69 -10.22
CA PRO A 435 -18.27 11.18 -11.58
C PRO A 435 -19.73 11.30 -12.05
N VAL A 436 -20.66 10.54 -11.47
CA VAL A 436 -22.09 10.65 -11.79
C VAL A 436 -22.63 11.97 -11.26
N GLU A 437 -22.32 12.32 -10.00
CA GLU A 437 -22.66 13.61 -9.42
C GLU A 437 -22.06 14.77 -10.24
N THR A 438 -20.79 14.67 -10.62
CA THR A 438 -20.10 15.68 -11.44
C THR A 438 -20.80 15.90 -12.79
N VAL A 439 -21.18 14.81 -13.47
CA VAL A 439 -21.92 14.89 -14.75
C VAL A 439 -23.33 15.45 -14.54
N LEU A 440 -24.04 15.06 -13.47
CA LEU A 440 -25.35 15.63 -13.15
C LEU A 440 -25.30 17.13 -12.89
N LYS A 441 -24.26 17.61 -12.18
CA LYS A 441 -24.00 19.05 -12.03
C LYS A 441 -23.81 19.70 -13.39
N ALA A 442 -22.97 19.13 -14.26
CA ALA A 442 -22.74 19.66 -15.60
C ALA A 442 -24.02 19.71 -16.46
N ILE A 443 -24.90 18.70 -16.37
CA ILE A 443 -26.19 18.68 -17.05
C ILE A 443 -27.08 19.81 -16.53
N LYS A 444 -27.14 20.00 -15.20
CA LYS A 444 -27.90 21.09 -14.57
C LYS A 444 -27.42 22.46 -15.05
N LEU A 445 -26.11 22.65 -15.15
CA LEU A 445 -25.48 23.86 -15.69
C LEU A 445 -25.87 24.05 -17.16
N ALA A 446 -25.69 23.04 -18.01
CA ALA A 446 -25.98 23.12 -19.45
C ALA A 446 -27.45 23.40 -19.76
N ASN A 447 -28.38 22.85 -18.97
CA ASN A 447 -29.82 23.11 -19.08
C ASN A 447 -30.20 24.55 -18.68
N SER A 448 -29.36 25.20 -17.87
CA SER A 448 -29.61 26.55 -17.35
C SER A 448 -28.92 27.64 -18.19
N LEU A 449 -28.17 27.25 -19.23
CA LEU A 449 -27.60 28.17 -20.21
C LEU A 449 -28.67 28.54 -21.24
N THR A 450 -29.05 29.82 -21.23
CA THR A 450 -30.13 30.42 -22.03
C THR A 450 -29.63 31.00 -23.33
#